data_AF-A0A2S5ITF6-F1
#
_entry.id   AF-A0A2S5ITF6-F1
#
_cell.length_a   1.000
_cell.length_b   1.000
_cell.length_c   1.000
_cell.angle_alpha   90.00
_cell.angle_beta   90.00
_cell.angle_gamma   90.00
#
_symmetry.space_group_name_H-M   'P 1'
#
loop_
_entity.id
_entity.type
_entity.pdbx_description
1 polymer ?
#
loop_
_entity_poly.entity_id
_entity_poly.type
_entity_poly.pdbx_seq_one_letter_code
_entity_poly.pdbx_strand_id
1 'polypeptide(L)'
;QLSVLLPKLRRRTRSITSWRAWLPRQPIHRACPLCLNDPENQAVLLAWKLPLMLSCPLHGCWLESYWGVPGRFLGWENADAEPRTASDAIAAMDQRTWQALTTGHVELPRRRIHAGLWFRLLRTLLDELNTPLSTCGTYAGYLRQIWECCGHPLRAGQSLWRPYETLNPAVRLQMLEAAATAISLIEVRDISPPGEHAKLFWSEPQTGFTSGLPAKAPKPEPVDHWQRAIQAIDEAIIEARHNPETARSLFALASYGRRDPASLEQLRATFAKEGIPPEFLSHYEPSLPFACLRQNDGLSDKF
;
A
#
# COMPACT_ATOMS: atom_id res chain seq x y z
N GLN A 1 2.23 7.13 -25.03
CA GLN A 1 2.06 8.40 -24.29
C GLN A 1 1.09 8.17 -23.15
N LEU A 2 1.44 8.56 -21.91
CA LEU A 2 0.52 8.48 -20.76
C LEU A 2 -0.53 9.59 -20.86
N SER A 3 -1.65 9.43 -20.18
CA SER A 3 -2.78 10.36 -20.17
C SER A 3 -3.48 10.31 -18.81
N VAL A 4 -3.66 11.45 -18.13
CA VAL A 4 -4.24 11.49 -16.78
C VAL A 4 -5.53 12.33 -16.74
N LEU A 5 -5.42 13.63 -16.96
CA LEU A 5 -6.56 14.57 -16.96
C LEU A 5 -7.30 14.61 -18.29
N LEU A 6 -6.58 14.41 -19.40
CA LEU A 6 -7.13 14.47 -20.74
C LEU A 6 -7.08 13.09 -21.41
N PRO A 7 -7.93 12.82 -22.42
CA PRO A 7 -7.78 11.60 -23.22
C PRO A 7 -6.44 11.59 -23.97
N LYS A 8 -6.03 10.38 -24.41
CA LYS A 8 -4.89 10.23 -25.32
C LYS A 8 -5.03 11.14 -26.54
N LEU A 9 -3.89 11.53 -27.10
CA LEU A 9 -3.76 12.34 -28.32
C LEU A 9 -4.25 13.79 -28.22
N ARG A 10 -4.81 14.24 -27.08
CA ARG A 10 -5.18 15.65 -26.89
C ARG A 10 -4.01 16.56 -26.55
N ARG A 11 -2.93 16.00 -26.00
CA ARG A 11 -1.68 16.73 -25.76
C ARG A 11 -0.85 16.79 -27.04
N ARG A 12 -0.52 18.00 -27.49
CA ARG A 12 0.41 18.23 -28.60
C ARG A 12 1.80 17.69 -28.27
N THR A 13 2.36 16.88 -29.16
CA THR A 13 3.78 16.50 -29.14
C THR A 13 4.63 17.71 -29.52
N ARG A 14 5.69 17.97 -28.76
CA ARG A 14 6.59 19.11 -28.98
C ARG A 14 8.02 18.59 -28.97
N SER A 15 8.81 18.99 -29.96
CA SER A 15 10.25 18.76 -29.98
C SER A 15 10.93 19.98 -29.36
N ILE A 16 11.81 19.75 -28.40
CA ILE A 16 12.64 20.78 -27.77
C ILE A 16 14.09 20.37 -27.96
N THR A 17 14.90 21.24 -28.55
CA THR A 17 16.33 21.00 -28.73
C THR A 17 17.04 21.00 -27.38
N SER A 18 18.00 20.08 -27.18
CA SER A 18 18.80 19.97 -25.94
C SER A 18 18.03 19.84 -24.62
N TRP A 19 16.78 19.35 -24.68
CA TRP A 19 15.94 19.23 -23.48
C TRP A 19 16.43 18.15 -22.53
N ARG A 20 16.51 18.50 -21.25
CA ARG A 20 16.80 17.60 -20.14
C ARG A 20 15.63 17.64 -19.17
N ALA A 21 14.90 16.54 -19.08
CA ALA A 21 13.76 16.45 -18.17
C ALA A 21 14.19 16.67 -16.72
N TRP A 22 13.44 17.49 -15.99
CA TRP A 22 13.58 17.77 -14.55
C TRP A 22 14.84 18.54 -14.15
N LEU A 23 15.72 18.88 -15.10
CA LEU A 23 16.87 19.73 -14.82
C LEU A 23 16.46 21.20 -14.95
N PRO A 24 16.38 21.98 -13.85
CA PRO A 24 15.96 23.37 -13.93
C PRO A 24 17.02 24.21 -14.64
N ARG A 25 16.59 25.23 -15.38
CA ARG A 25 17.53 26.15 -16.06
C ARG A 25 18.31 27.03 -15.08
N GLN A 26 17.71 27.34 -13.94
CA GLN A 26 18.30 28.11 -12.85
C GLN A 26 18.43 27.21 -11.62
N PRO A 27 19.52 27.34 -10.83
CA PRO A 27 19.64 26.66 -9.56
C PRO A 27 18.44 26.92 -8.65
N ILE A 28 18.04 25.90 -7.89
CA ILE A 28 16.97 26.00 -6.89
C ILE A 28 17.64 25.96 -5.51
N HIS A 29 17.47 27.02 -4.74
CA HIS A 29 18.00 27.17 -3.39
C HIS A 29 16.85 27.14 -2.40
N ARG A 30 16.40 25.93 -2.04
CA ARG A 30 15.34 25.74 -1.06
C ARG A 30 15.71 24.63 -0.09
N ALA A 31 15.25 24.74 1.15
CA ALA A 31 15.50 23.76 2.19
C ALA A 31 14.36 23.73 3.20
N CYS A 32 14.30 22.65 3.97
CA CYS A 32 13.38 22.53 5.09
C CYS A 32 13.95 23.30 6.30
N PRO A 33 13.23 24.28 6.88
CA PRO A 33 13.69 24.99 8.07
C PRO A 33 13.97 24.08 9.26
N LEU A 34 13.13 23.05 9.45
CA LEU A 34 13.30 22.08 10.54
C LEU A 34 14.54 21.20 10.36
N CYS A 35 14.82 20.71 9.14
CA CYS A 35 16.03 19.93 8.89
C CYS A 35 17.31 20.74 9.07
N LEU A 36 17.32 22.03 8.72
CA LEU A 36 18.53 22.86 8.87
C LEU A 36 18.78 23.31 10.31
N ASN A 37 17.73 23.32 11.14
CA ASN A 37 17.83 23.64 12.56
C ASN A 37 18.11 22.39 13.41
N ASP A 38 18.12 21.19 12.82
CA ASP A 38 18.52 19.96 13.50
C ASP A 38 20.05 19.94 13.69
N PRO A 39 20.55 19.99 14.94
CA PRO A 39 21.99 20.01 15.22
C PRO A 39 22.69 18.70 14.87
N GLU A 40 21.98 17.57 14.80
CA GLU A 40 22.60 16.27 14.49
C GLU A 40 22.71 16.02 12.97
N ASN A 41 21.84 16.64 12.17
CA ASN A 41 21.74 16.34 10.74
C ASN A 41 21.38 17.57 9.90
N GLN A 42 22.24 18.58 9.95
CA GLN A 42 22.14 19.81 9.15
C GLN A 42 22.47 19.57 7.67
N ALA A 43 21.65 18.76 6.99
CA ALA A 43 21.87 18.37 5.60
C ALA A 43 20.88 19.05 4.64
N VAL A 44 21.42 19.65 3.57
CA VAL A 44 20.62 20.08 2.40
C VAL A 44 20.46 18.90 1.45
N LEU A 45 19.25 18.36 1.34
CA LEU A 45 18.99 17.22 0.45
C LEU A 45 19.13 17.60 -1.02
N LEU A 46 19.77 16.72 -1.80
CA LEU A 46 19.91 16.91 -3.25
C LEU A 46 18.55 16.99 -3.96
N ALA A 47 17.55 16.26 -3.47
CA ALA A 47 16.19 16.25 -4.02
C ALA A 47 15.55 17.64 -4.05
N TRP A 48 15.85 18.51 -3.07
CA TRP A 48 15.30 19.87 -2.99
C TRP A 48 15.85 20.81 -4.08
N LYS A 49 16.95 20.44 -4.72
CA LYS A 49 17.53 21.17 -5.86
C LYS A 49 16.80 20.87 -7.17
N LEU A 50 15.85 19.93 -7.16
CA LEU A 50 15.03 19.58 -8.32
C LEU A 50 13.63 20.21 -8.21
N PRO A 51 13.01 20.61 -9.33
CA PRO A 51 11.65 21.13 -9.36
C PRO A 51 10.64 19.99 -9.33
N LEU A 52 10.74 19.12 -8.32
CA LEU A 52 9.91 17.92 -8.20
C LEU A 52 9.08 17.92 -6.92
N MET A 53 9.47 18.73 -5.94
CA MET A 53 8.85 18.77 -4.63
C MET A 53 8.70 20.21 -4.13
N LEU A 54 7.70 20.44 -3.28
CA LEU A 54 7.41 21.72 -2.64
C LEU A 54 7.58 21.69 -1.12
N SER A 55 7.54 20.50 -0.53
CA SER A 55 7.58 20.23 0.90
C SER A 55 8.66 19.23 1.27
N CYS A 56 9.01 19.21 2.55
CA CYS A 56 9.94 18.25 3.12
C CYS A 56 9.25 16.90 3.33
N PRO A 57 9.79 15.78 2.80
CA PRO A 57 9.20 14.46 3.00
C PRO A 57 9.29 13.95 4.44
N LEU A 58 10.17 14.54 5.26
CA LEU A 58 10.34 14.15 6.67
C LEU A 58 9.41 14.94 7.59
N HIS A 59 9.19 16.22 7.29
CA HIS A 59 8.50 17.15 8.20
C HIS A 59 7.15 17.68 7.66
N GLY A 60 6.84 17.47 6.37
CA GLY A 60 5.60 17.96 5.75
C GLY A 60 5.48 19.50 5.64
N CYS A 61 6.51 20.26 6.01
CA CYS A 61 6.52 21.71 5.85
C CYS A 61 7.02 22.12 4.45
N TRP A 62 6.65 23.32 4.01
CA TRP A 62 7.17 23.92 2.79
C TRP A 62 8.70 24.02 2.80
N LEU A 63 9.29 23.90 1.62
CA LEU A 63 10.70 24.19 1.39
C LEU A 63 10.85 25.68 1.17
N GLU A 64 11.56 26.35 2.08
CA GLU A 64 11.78 27.78 2.07
C GLU A 64 13.06 28.14 1.33
N SER A 65 13.05 29.31 0.68
CA SER A 65 14.20 29.80 -0.08
C SER A 65 15.32 30.30 0.82
N TYR A 66 16.56 30.02 0.43
CA TYR A 66 17.73 30.41 1.20
C TYR A 66 18.83 30.99 0.30
N TRP A 67 19.66 31.88 0.86
CA TRP A 67 20.89 32.37 0.26
C TRP A 67 22.04 31.40 0.52
N GLY A 68 22.75 31.01 -0.55
CA GLY A 68 23.95 30.20 -0.41
C GLY A 68 24.49 29.66 -1.73
N VAL A 69 25.57 28.88 -1.63
CA VAL A 69 26.13 28.12 -2.76
C VAL A 69 25.59 26.69 -2.73
N PRO A 70 25.64 25.94 -3.85
CA PRO A 70 25.17 24.56 -3.86
C PRO A 70 25.80 23.73 -2.73
N GLY A 71 24.97 23.26 -1.79
CA GLY A 71 25.42 22.44 -0.66
C GLY A 71 25.84 23.21 0.60
N ARG A 72 25.79 24.56 0.59
CA ARG A 72 26.07 25.38 1.77
C ARG A 72 24.96 26.41 1.99
N PHE A 73 24.36 26.36 3.17
CA PHE A 73 23.41 27.35 3.66
C PHE A 73 24.18 28.54 4.25
N LEU A 74 23.78 29.78 3.91
CA LEU A 74 24.33 31.01 4.52
C LEU A 74 23.27 31.77 5.32
N GLY A 75 22.00 31.72 4.91
CA GLY A 75 20.88 32.34 5.60
C GLY A 75 19.60 32.20 4.80
N TRP A 76 18.46 32.46 5.43
CA TRP A 76 17.16 32.45 4.74
C TRP A 76 16.98 33.70 3.89
N GLU A 77 16.26 33.57 2.77
CA GLU A 77 15.89 34.76 1.98
C GLU A 77 14.88 35.64 2.73
N ASN A 78 13.98 35.00 3.47
CA ASN A 78 13.03 35.66 4.37
C ASN A 78 13.50 35.47 5.82
N ALA A 79 13.58 36.56 6.59
CA ALA A 79 14.03 36.51 7.98
C ALA A 79 13.16 35.60 8.87
N ASP A 80 11.85 35.54 8.57
CA ASP A 80 10.85 34.73 9.26
C ASP A 80 10.60 33.41 8.54
N ALA A 81 11.65 32.65 8.19
CA ALA A 81 11.53 31.33 7.57
C ALA A 81 10.99 30.28 8.58
N GLU A 82 9.89 30.61 9.24
CA GLU A 82 9.17 29.72 10.12
C GLU A 82 8.62 28.54 9.32
N PRO A 83 8.65 27.31 9.90
CA PRO A 83 8.11 26.14 9.24
C PRO A 83 6.62 26.33 8.96
N ARG A 84 6.29 26.44 7.67
CA ARG A 84 4.89 26.54 7.23
C ARG A 84 4.41 25.17 6.77
N THR A 85 3.34 24.65 7.34
CA THR A 85 2.79 23.34 6.96
C THR A 85 2.33 23.33 5.51
N ALA A 86 2.73 22.31 4.74
CA ALA A 86 2.21 22.10 3.40
C ALA A 86 0.81 21.48 3.46
N SER A 87 0.00 21.70 2.42
CA SER A 87 -1.29 21.01 2.33
C SER A 87 -1.10 19.51 2.19
N ASP A 88 -2.08 18.73 2.64
CA ASP A 88 -2.03 17.26 2.56
C ASP A 88 -1.79 16.77 1.13
N ALA A 89 -2.38 17.43 0.14
CA ALA A 89 -2.18 17.13 -1.28
C ALA A 89 -0.71 17.26 -1.70
N ILE A 90 -0.05 18.35 -1.28
CA ILE A 90 1.37 18.60 -1.57
C ILE A 90 2.22 17.58 -0.84
N ALA A 91 2.01 17.41 0.47
CA ALA A 91 2.78 16.49 1.29
C ALA A 91 2.69 15.04 0.75
N ALA A 92 1.51 14.59 0.34
CA ALA A 92 1.32 13.26 -0.23
C ALA A 92 2.02 13.08 -1.59
N MET A 93 1.92 14.07 -2.49
CA MET A 93 2.64 14.03 -3.78
C MET A 93 4.16 14.03 -3.59
N ASP A 94 4.65 14.84 -2.66
CA ASP A 94 6.07 14.97 -2.37
C ASP A 94 6.61 13.72 -1.69
N GLN A 95 5.85 13.11 -0.78
CA GLN A 95 6.22 11.84 -0.17
C GLN A 95 6.33 10.72 -1.21
N ARG A 96 5.41 10.65 -2.17
CA ARG A 96 5.49 9.71 -3.30
C ARG A 96 6.70 9.98 -4.18
N THR A 97 7.03 11.25 -4.41
CA THR A 97 8.21 11.65 -5.18
C THR A 97 9.50 11.29 -4.46
N TRP A 98 9.54 11.48 -3.14
CA TRP A 98 10.66 11.06 -2.30
C TRP A 98 10.83 9.54 -2.31
N GLN A 99 9.74 8.79 -2.20
CA GLN A 99 9.74 7.33 -2.33
C GLN A 99 10.31 6.91 -3.68
N ALA A 100 9.88 7.54 -4.78
CA ALA A 100 10.41 7.25 -6.12
C ALA A 100 11.94 7.45 -6.21
N LEU A 101 12.47 8.51 -5.58
CA LEU A 101 13.90 8.84 -5.61
C LEU A 101 14.75 7.91 -4.73
N THR A 102 14.20 7.44 -3.61
CA THR A 102 14.96 6.72 -2.59
C THR A 102 14.80 5.20 -2.67
N THR A 103 13.63 4.70 -3.07
CA THR A 103 13.33 3.27 -3.14
C THR A 103 13.20 2.74 -4.56
N GLY A 104 13.08 3.61 -5.56
CA GLY A 104 12.87 3.23 -6.97
C GLY A 104 11.44 2.83 -7.32
N HIS A 105 10.48 2.95 -6.39
CA HIS A 105 9.06 2.70 -6.64
C HIS A 105 8.16 3.67 -5.87
N VAL A 106 6.87 3.69 -6.20
CA VAL A 106 5.84 4.49 -5.54
C VAL A 106 4.63 3.62 -5.23
N GLU A 107 4.15 3.70 -3.99
CA GLU A 107 2.86 3.15 -3.61
C GLU A 107 1.73 4.11 -4.01
N LEU A 108 0.88 3.66 -4.94
CA LEU A 108 -0.36 4.34 -5.29
C LEU A 108 -1.56 3.51 -4.83
N PRO A 109 -2.73 4.14 -4.61
CA PRO A 109 -3.91 3.44 -4.08
C PRO A 109 -4.32 2.18 -4.84
N ARG A 110 -4.05 2.10 -6.14
CA ARG A 110 -4.37 0.92 -6.95
C ARG A 110 -3.29 -0.16 -6.93
N ARG A 111 -2.03 0.25 -6.99
CA ARG A 111 -0.87 -0.65 -7.10
C ARG A 111 0.43 0.10 -6.95
N ARG A 112 1.48 -0.63 -6.57
CA ARG A 112 2.87 -0.18 -6.70
C ARG A 112 3.23 0.09 -8.16
N ILE A 113 3.96 1.17 -8.41
CA ILE A 113 4.53 1.49 -9.72
C ILE A 113 6.02 1.82 -9.63
N HIS A 114 6.76 1.59 -10.72
CA HIS A 114 8.18 1.95 -10.81
C HIS A 114 8.38 3.48 -10.85
N ALA A 115 9.47 3.99 -10.28
CA ALA A 115 9.80 5.42 -10.22
C ALA A 115 9.79 6.10 -11.61
N GLY A 116 10.32 5.41 -12.63
CA GLY A 116 10.28 5.93 -14.01
C GLY A 116 8.86 6.09 -14.59
N LEU A 117 7.87 5.35 -14.08
CA LEU A 117 6.45 5.59 -14.43
C LEU A 117 5.90 6.79 -13.65
N TRP A 118 6.22 6.92 -12.37
CA TRP A 118 5.84 8.08 -11.54
C TRP A 118 6.26 9.41 -12.18
N PHE A 119 7.54 9.56 -12.53
CA PHE A 119 8.02 10.80 -13.15
C PHE A 119 7.35 11.06 -14.51
N ARG A 120 7.06 10.02 -15.31
CA ARG A 120 6.32 10.22 -16.56
C ARG A 120 4.86 10.63 -16.31
N LEU A 121 4.21 10.13 -15.26
CA LEU A 121 2.86 10.57 -14.87
C LEU A 121 2.86 12.03 -14.43
N LEU A 122 3.79 12.41 -13.54
CA LEU A 122 3.93 13.80 -13.08
C LEU A 122 4.21 14.75 -14.25
N ARG A 123 5.09 14.37 -15.18
CA ARG A 123 5.30 15.13 -16.42
C ARG A 123 4.00 15.32 -17.19
N THR A 124 3.28 14.21 -17.41
CA THR A 124 2.03 14.23 -18.17
C THR A 124 1.00 15.15 -17.51
N LEU A 125 0.86 15.09 -16.18
CA LEU A 125 -0.01 16.00 -15.41
C LEU A 125 0.37 17.46 -15.64
N LEU A 126 1.64 17.81 -15.48
CA LEU A 126 2.13 19.18 -15.68
C LEU A 126 1.87 19.68 -17.11
N ASP A 127 2.09 18.82 -18.12
CA ASP A 127 1.84 19.19 -19.51
C ASP A 127 0.34 19.35 -19.82
N GLU A 128 -0.51 18.47 -19.26
CA GLU A 128 -1.97 18.52 -19.40
C GLU A 128 -2.54 19.77 -18.70
N LEU A 129 -2.07 20.10 -17.50
CA LEU A 129 -2.44 21.32 -16.77
C LEU A 129 -2.01 22.60 -17.52
N ASN A 130 -0.94 22.53 -18.31
CA ASN A 130 -0.49 23.64 -19.17
C ASN A 130 -1.19 23.66 -20.55
N THR A 131 -2.24 22.85 -20.76
CA THR A 131 -2.99 22.81 -22.01
C THR A 131 -4.05 23.94 -22.04
N PRO A 132 -4.11 24.77 -23.09
CA PRO A 132 -5.13 25.80 -23.21
C PRO A 132 -6.55 25.21 -23.21
N LEU A 133 -7.48 25.81 -22.48
CA LEU A 133 -8.85 25.29 -22.37
C LEU A 133 -9.57 25.14 -23.70
N SER A 134 -9.27 26.01 -24.68
CA SER A 134 -9.81 25.92 -26.05
C SER A 134 -9.47 24.60 -26.74
N THR A 135 -8.41 23.91 -26.31
CA THR A 135 -7.98 22.62 -26.84
C THR A 135 -8.47 21.42 -26.02
N CYS A 136 -9.05 21.67 -24.85
CA CYS A 136 -9.53 20.63 -23.93
C CYS A 136 -10.95 20.15 -24.25
N GLY A 137 -11.72 20.89 -25.05
CA GLY A 137 -13.10 20.52 -25.41
C GLY A 137 -13.99 20.35 -24.17
N THR A 138 -14.74 19.25 -24.11
CA THR A 138 -15.65 18.91 -23.01
C THR A 138 -14.94 18.71 -21.66
N TYR A 139 -13.62 18.48 -21.65
CA TYR A 139 -12.86 18.21 -20.42
C TYR A 139 -12.28 19.48 -19.77
N ALA A 140 -12.55 20.66 -20.35
CA ALA A 140 -12.08 21.93 -19.80
C ALA A 140 -12.58 22.19 -18.37
N GLY A 141 -13.74 21.62 -17.99
CA GLY A 141 -14.31 21.75 -16.65
C GLY A 141 -13.37 21.21 -15.56
N TYR A 142 -12.77 20.03 -15.76
CA TYR A 142 -11.83 19.45 -14.79
C TYR A 142 -10.61 20.34 -14.55
N LEU A 143 -10.05 20.92 -15.62
CA LEU A 143 -8.90 21.81 -15.47
C LEU A 143 -9.28 23.09 -14.72
N ARG A 144 -10.43 23.69 -15.03
CA ARG A 144 -10.91 24.88 -14.29
C ARG A 144 -11.05 24.58 -12.81
N GLN A 145 -11.73 23.49 -12.47
CA GLN A 145 -11.94 23.08 -11.08
C GLN A 145 -10.61 22.89 -10.34
N ILE A 146 -9.61 22.23 -10.95
CA ILE A 146 -8.29 22.06 -10.33
C ILE A 146 -7.62 23.41 -10.03
N TRP A 147 -7.59 24.30 -11.02
CA TRP A 147 -6.97 25.63 -10.89
C TRP A 147 -7.70 26.51 -9.85
N GLU A 148 -9.04 26.45 -9.82
CA GLU A 148 -9.88 27.11 -8.82
C GLU A 148 -9.61 26.57 -7.42
N CYS A 149 -9.51 25.24 -7.25
CA CYS A 149 -9.23 24.61 -5.96
C CYS A 149 -7.86 24.99 -5.37
N CYS A 150 -6.83 25.17 -6.20
CA CYS A 150 -5.54 25.67 -5.72
C CYS A 150 -5.43 27.21 -5.69
N GLY A 151 -6.50 27.93 -6.02
CA GLY A 151 -6.54 29.40 -5.95
C GLY A 151 -5.65 30.13 -6.97
N HIS A 152 -5.19 29.44 -8.02
CA HIS A 152 -4.27 30.00 -9.02
C HIS A 152 -4.97 30.23 -10.36
N PRO A 153 -4.57 31.24 -11.14
CA PRO A 153 -5.12 31.42 -12.48
C PRO A 153 -4.78 30.22 -13.38
N LEU A 154 -5.63 29.96 -14.37
CA LEU A 154 -5.41 28.90 -15.36
C LEU A 154 -3.98 28.93 -15.91
N ARG A 155 -3.36 27.76 -15.96
CA ARG A 155 -1.96 27.59 -16.42
C ARG A 155 -0.98 28.46 -15.64
N ALA A 156 -1.26 28.78 -14.37
CA ALA A 156 -0.47 29.69 -13.55
C ALA A 156 -0.23 31.06 -14.24
N GLY A 157 -1.24 31.55 -14.98
CA GLY A 157 -1.19 32.83 -15.70
C GLY A 157 -0.40 32.83 -17.00
N GLN A 158 0.05 31.66 -17.47
CA GLN A 158 0.84 31.56 -18.71
C GLN A 158 -0.01 31.80 -19.96
N SER A 159 0.40 32.77 -20.78
CA SER A 159 -0.13 32.95 -22.15
C SER A 159 0.52 31.96 -23.13
N LEU A 160 1.85 31.96 -23.18
CA LEU A 160 2.65 31.10 -24.03
C LEU A 160 3.07 29.82 -23.29
N TRP A 161 3.06 28.69 -23.99
CA TRP A 161 3.57 27.45 -23.44
C TRP A 161 5.10 27.46 -23.42
N ARG A 162 5.68 26.96 -22.32
CA ARG A 162 7.11 26.71 -22.17
C ARG A 162 7.33 25.37 -21.48
N PRO A 163 8.48 24.71 -21.68
CA PRO A 163 8.85 23.54 -20.89
C PRO A 163 8.87 23.87 -19.41
N TYR A 164 8.37 22.97 -18.58
CA TYR A 164 8.23 23.16 -17.13
C TYR A 164 9.56 23.58 -16.45
N GLU A 165 10.70 23.02 -16.87
CA GLU A 165 12.05 23.35 -16.38
C GLU A 165 12.46 24.81 -16.57
N THR A 166 11.86 25.47 -17.55
CA THR A 166 12.20 26.82 -17.99
C THR A 166 11.22 27.87 -17.45
N LEU A 167 10.19 27.43 -16.72
CA LEU A 167 9.24 28.33 -16.07
C LEU A 167 9.91 29.12 -14.96
N ASN A 168 9.43 30.34 -14.75
CA ASN A 168 9.81 31.17 -13.61
C ASN A 168 9.49 30.43 -12.30
N PRO A 169 10.27 30.64 -11.23
CA PRO A 169 10.11 29.91 -9.97
C PRO A 169 8.68 29.92 -9.41
N ALA A 170 8.02 31.08 -9.36
CA ALA A 170 6.63 31.19 -8.87
C ALA A 170 5.64 30.37 -9.71
N VAL A 171 5.70 30.48 -11.04
CA VAL A 171 4.85 29.70 -11.96
C VAL A 171 5.12 28.21 -11.80
N ARG A 172 6.38 27.83 -11.62
CA ARG A 172 6.80 26.44 -11.44
C ARG A 172 6.22 25.83 -10.16
N LEU A 173 6.18 26.61 -9.08
CA LEU A 173 5.55 26.25 -7.81
C LEU A 173 4.05 26.04 -7.98
N GLN A 174 3.35 27.03 -8.55
CA GLN A 174 1.90 26.96 -8.80
C GLN A 174 1.51 25.76 -9.69
N MET A 175 2.33 25.44 -10.69
CA MET A 175 2.13 24.26 -11.55
C MET A 175 2.25 22.93 -10.77
N LEU A 176 3.20 22.81 -9.82
CA LEU A 176 3.30 21.62 -8.98
C LEU A 176 2.17 21.53 -7.97
N GLU A 177 1.77 22.66 -7.39
CA GLU A 177 0.63 22.72 -6.49
C GLU A 177 -0.65 22.27 -7.21
N ALA A 178 -0.90 22.77 -8.43
CA ALA A 178 -2.00 22.30 -9.26
C ALA A 178 -1.91 20.80 -9.58
N ALA A 179 -0.70 20.25 -9.77
CA ALA A 179 -0.52 18.81 -9.97
C ALA A 179 -0.84 18.00 -8.70
N ALA A 180 -0.43 18.48 -7.53
CA ALA A 180 -0.77 17.88 -6.24
C ALA A 180 -2.28 17.89 -6.00
N THR A 181 -2.93 19.04 -6.22
CA THR A 181 -4.39 19.20 -6.14
C THR A 181 -5.11 18.26 -7.12
N ALA A 182 -4.62 18.16 -8.37
CA ALA A 182 -5.19 17.24 -9.35
C ALA A 182 -5.14 15.78 -8.87
N ILE A 183 -3.99 15.34 -8.35
CA ILE A 183 -3.85 13.98 -7.80
C ILE A 183 -4.85 13.77 -6.66
N SER A 184 -4.89 14.69 -5.69
CA SER A 184 -5.80 14.60 -4.54
C SER A 184 -7.26 14.49 -4.96
N LEU A 185 -7.73 15.34 -5.88
CA LEU A 185 -9.12 15.32 -6.37
C LEU A 185 -9.46 14.01 -7.12
N ILE A 186 -8.48 13.42 -7.82
CA ILE A 186 -8.66 12.11 -8.48
C ILE A 186 -8.73 10.99 -7.43
N GLU A 187 -7.90 11.05 -6.39
CA GLU A 187 -7.85 10.04 -5.31
C GLU A 187 -9.17 9.99 -4.53
N VAL A 188 -9.72 11.15 -4.14
CA VAL A 188 -11.00 11.25 -3.41
C VAL A 188 -12.24 11.15 -4.29
N ARG A 189 -12.05 11.05 -5.61
CA ARG A 189 -13.11 10.93 -6.65
C ARG A 189 -13.98 12.17 -6.87
N ASP A 190 -13.58 13.33 -6.37
CA ASP A 190 -14.22 14.62 -6.69
C ASP A 190 -14.13 14.93 -8.19
N ILE A 191 -13.08 14.42 -8.86
CA ILE A 191 -13.00 14.39 -10.32
C ILE A 191 -12.74 12.97 -10.83
N SER A 192 -13.32 12.67 -11.99
CA SER A 192 -13.12 11.41 -12.71
C SER A 192 -12.69 11.68 -14.15
N PRO A 193 -11.45 12.13 -14.36
CA PRO A 193 -10.98 12.51 -15.68
C PRO A 193 -10.89 11.30 -16.63
N PRO A 194 -11.01 11.53 -17.94
CA PRO A 194 -11.04 10.47 -18.96
C PRO A 194 -9.68 9.83 -19.24
N GLY A 195 -8.57 10.36 -18.70
CA GLY A 195 -7.25 9.84 -19.00
C GLY A 195 -7.06 8.43 -18.45
N GLU A 196 -6.59 7.51 -19.28
CA GLU A 196 -6.48 6.09 -18.93
C GLU A 196 -5.68 5.81 -17.64
N HIS A 197 -4.70 6.66 -17.33
CA HIS A 197 -3.81 6.49 -16.20
C HIS A 197 -4.30 7.18 -14.92
N ALA A 198 -5.40 7.97 -14.97
CA ALA A 198 -6.05 8.48 -13.77
C ALA A 198 -6.45 7.36 -12.81
N LYS A 199 -6.78 6.20 -13.39
CA LYS A 199 -7.13 4.97 -12.68
C LYS A 199 -6.07 4.46 -11.71
N LEU A 200 -4.82 4.91 -11.80
CA LEU A 200 -3.75 4.51 -10.88
C LEU A 200 -3.87 5.19 -9.51
N PHE A 201 -4.47 6.37 -9.48
CA PHE A 201 -4.73 7.14 -8.25
C PHE A 201 -6.01 6.69 -7.54
N TRP A 202 -6.84 5.93 -8.24
CA TRP A 202 -8.04 5.36 -7.66
C TRP A 202 -7.71 4.23 -6.72
N SER A 203 -8.37 4.17 -5.56
CA SER A 203 -8.39 2.94 -4.76
C SER A 203 -8.78 1.78 -5.67
N GLU A 204 -8.12 0.64 -5.49
CA GLU A 204 -8.47 -0.57 -6.22
C GLU A 204 -9.99 -0.78 -6.08
N PRO A 205 -10.73 -0.95 -7.18
CA PRO A 205 -12.13 -1.34 -7.06
C PRO A 205 -12.14 -2.56 -6.16
N GLN A 206 -13.00 -2.57 -5.14
CA GLN A 206 -13.34 -3.81 -4.44
C GLN A 206 -14.14 -4.69 -5.42
N THR A 207 -13.55 -5.07 -6.55
CA THR A 207 -13.91 -6.29 -7.23
C THR A 207 -13.49 -7.36 -6.25
N GLY A 208 -14.41 -7.75 -5.37
CA GLY A 208 -14.30 -9.01 -4.64
C GLY A 208 -13.84 -10.03 -5.68
N PHE A 209 -12.70 -10.65 -5.42
CA PHE A 209 -12.03 -11.53 -6.37
C PHE A 209 -13.05 -12.54 -6.90
N THR A 210 -13.60 -12.31 -8.08
CA THR A 210 -14.46 -13.28 -8.76
C THR A 210 -13.51 -14.22 -9.47
N SER A 211 -12.99 -15.21 -8.75
CA SER A 211 -12.63 -16.49 -9.38
C SER A 211 -13.83 -16.82 -10.26
N GLY A 212 -13.67 -16.90 -11.59
CA GLY A 212 -14.74 -16.96 -12.61
C GLY A 212 -15.64 -18.20 -12.55
N LEU A 213 -16.09 -18.55 -11.35
CA LEU A 213 -17.01 -19.61 -11.00
C LEU A 213 -18.34 -18.94 -10.65
N PRO A 214 -19.48 -19.46 -11.15
CA PRO A 214 -20.79 -18.88 -10.93
C PRO A 214 -21.07 -18.74 -9.43
N ALA A 215 -21.75 -17.65 -9.06
CA ALA A 215 -22.04 -17.28 -7.68
C ALA A 215 -22.57 -18.47 -6.87
N LYS A 216 -21.72 -19.00 -5.97
CA LYS A 216 -22.15 -19.97 -4.97
C LYS A 216 -22.80 -19.18 -3.84
N ALA A 217 -24.02 -19.57 -3.49
CA ALA A 217 -24.79 -19.06 -2.36
C ALA A 217 -23.92 -18.98 -1.08
N PRO A 218 -24.26 -18.07 -0.13
CA PRO A 218 -23.42 -17.78 1.02
C PRO A 218 -23.07 -19.07 1.75
N LYS A 219 -21.78 -19.36 1.91
CA LYS A 219 -21.36 -20.44 2.80
C LYS A 219 -21.52 -19.95 4.24
N PRO A 220 -22.09 -20.77 5.14
CA PRO A 220 -22.14 -20.44 6.57
C PRO A 220 -20.72 -20.24 7.11
N GLU A 221 -20.61 -19.41 8.15
CA GLU A 221 -19.35 -19.01 8.78
C GLU A 221 -18.40 -20.18 8.98
N PRO A 222 -17.08 -19.97 8.80
CA PRO A 222 -16.09 -21.03 8.98
C PRO A 222 -16.17 -21.54 10.41
N VAL A 223 -16.65 -22.78 10.53
CA VAL A 223 -16.67 -23.49 11.80
C VAL A 223 -15.23 -23.60 12.29
N ASP A 224 -14.99 -23.10 13.50
CA ASP A 224 -13.74 -23.37 14.21
C ASP A 224 -13.68 -24.86 14.58
N HIS A 225 -13.09 -25.64 13.67
CA HIS A 225 -12.93 -27.08 13.81
C HIS A 225 -12.11 -27.45 15.05
N TRP A 226 -11.26 -26.55 15.55
CA TRP A 226 -10.50 -26.76 16.77
C TRP A 226 -11.36 -26.60 18.03
N GLN A 227 -12.22 -25.58 18.08
CA GLN A 227 -13.19 -25.45 19.18
C GLN A 227 -14.14 -26.65 19.24
N ARG A 228 -14.66 -27.12 18.09
CA ARG A 228 -15.51 -28.33 18.07
C ARG A 228 -14.77 -29.58 18.52
N ALA A 229 -13.49 -29.73 18.16
CA ALA A 229 -12.69 -30.86 18.60
C ALA A 229 -12.47 -30.86 20.12
N ILE A 230 -12.19 -29.69 20.71
CA ILE A 230 -12.04 -29.53 22.17
C ILE A 230 -13.36 -29.88 22.88
N GLN A 231 -14.48 -29.33 22.39
CA GLN A 231 -15.79 -29.63 22.96
C GLN A 231 -16.14 -31.12 22.90
N ALA A 232 -15.85 -31.79 21.78
CA ALA A 232 -16.09 -33.23 21.65
C ALA A 232 -15.24 -34.08 22.61
N ILE A 233 -14.01 -33.65 22.92
CA ILE A 233 -13.16 -34.32 23.90
C ILE A 233 -13.73 -34.13 25.32
N ASP A 234 -14.16 -32.92 25.67
CA ASP A 234 -14.77 -32.65 26.97
C ASP A 234 -16.07 -33.46 27.18
N GLU A 235 -16.92 -33.52 26.15
CA GLU A 235 -18.13 -34.35 26.15
C GLU A 235 -17.80 -35.84 26.31
N ALA A 236 -16.77 -36.34 25.61
CA ALA A 236 -16.33 -37.73 25.74
C ALA A 236 -15.77 -38.05 27.13
N ILE A 237 -15.09 -37.10 27.81
CA ILE A 237 -14.63 -37.26 29.19
C ILE A 237 -15.83 -37.35 30.14
N ILE A 238 -16.84 -36.48 29.97
CA ILE A 238 -18.06 -36.50 30.79
C ILE A 238 -18.82 -37.82 30.62
N GLU A 239 -18.93 -38.31 29.38
CA GLU A 239 -19.59 -39.57 29.07
C GLU A 239 -18.80 -40.77 29.62
N ALA A 240 -17.47 -40.76 29.50
CA ALA A 240 -16.59 -41.82 30.01
C ALA A 240 -16.71 -42.05 31.53
N ARG A 241 -17.16 -41.04 32.31
CA ARG A 241 -17.45 -41.21 33.75
C ARG A 241 -18.60 -42.18 34.02
N HIS A 242 -19.50 -42.36 33.06
CA HIS A 242 -20.73 -43.12 33.22
C HIS A 242 -20.86 -44.28 32.21
N ASN A 243 -20.06 -44.27 31.13
CA ASN A 243 -20.08 -45.28 30.08
C ASN A 243 -18.73 -46.00 29.96
N PRO A 244 -18.66 -47.31 30.25
CA PRO A 244 -17.42 -48.08 30.18
C PRO A 244 -16.85 -48.22 28.77
N GLU A 245 -17.67 -48.20 27.71
CA GLU A 245 -17.19 -48.32 26.33
C GLU A 245 -16.51 -47.03 25.85
N THR A 246 -17.08 -45.88 26.20
CA THR A 246 -16.50 -44.56 25.90
C THR A 246 -15.22 -44.33 26.70
N ALA A 247 -15.18 -44.77 27.96
CA ALA A 247 -13.95 -44.76 28.76
C ALA A 247 -12.82 -45.57 28.13
N ARG A 248 -13.11 -46.78 27.63
CA ARG A 248 -12.12 -47.64 26.96
C ARG A 248 -11.66 -47.06 25.63
N SER A 249 -12.57 -46.46 24.85
CA SER A 249 -12.24 -45.82 23.57
C SER A 249 -11.35 -44.58 23.76
N LEU A 250 -11.67 -43.74 24.75
CA LEU A 250 -10.86 -42.58 25.13
C LEU A 250 -9.49 -43.01 25.67
N PHE A 251 -9.45 -44.09 26.47
CA PHE A 251 -8.20 -44.66 26.98
C PHE A 251 -7.33 -45.23 25.85
N ALA A 252 -7.92 -45.93 24.87
CA ALA A 252 -7.22 -46.43 23.70
C ALA A 252 -6.58 -45.29 22.89
N LEU A 253 -7.32 -44.20 22.66
CA LEU A 253 -6.80 -43.00 22.00
C LEU A 253 -5.66 -42.34 22.79
N ALA A 254 -5.83 -42.14 24.10
CA ALA A 254 -4.82 -41.52 24.96
C ALA A 254 -3.57 -42.40 25.19
N SER A 255 -3.72 -43.72 25.09
CA SER A 255 -2.62 -44.68 25.17
C SER A 255 -1.80 -44.78 23.88
N TYR A 256 -2.23 -44.13 22.80
CA TYR A 256 -1.55 -44.19 21.52
C TYR A 256 -0.09 -43.73 21.64
N GLY A 257 0.84 -44.60 21.21
CA GLY A 257 2.29 -44.37 21.30
C GLY A 257 2.93 -44.77 22.64
N ARG A 258 2.15 -45.18 23.65
CA ARG A 258 2.64 -45.70 24.94
C ARG A 258 2.50 -47.21 24.98
N ARG A 259 3.56 -47.93 25.33
CA ARG A 259 3.55 -49.41 25.36
C ARG A 259 4.16 -50.00 26.63
N ASP A 260 4.81 -49.20 27.45
CA ASP A 260 5.36 -49.63 28.71
C ASP A 260 4.25 -49.71 29.79
N PRO A 261 4.22 -50.79 30.59
CA PRO A 261 3.19 -50.97 31.62
C PRO A 261 3.12 -49.83 32.64
N ALA A 262 4.26 -49.20 32.96
CA ALA A 262 4.34 -48.08 33.89
C ALA A 262 3.59 -46.84 33.39
N SER A 263 3.74 -46.48 32.10
CA SER A 263 3.03 -45.34 31.51
C SER A 263 1.54 -45.59 31.34
N LEU A 264 1.12 -46.84 31.12
CA LEU A 264 -0.30 -47.20 31.09
C LEU A 264 -0.92 -47.10 32.48
N GLU A 265 -0.20 -47.53 33.53
CA GLU A 265 -0.68 -47.40 34.90
C GLU A 265 -0.77 -45.94 35.35
N GLN A 266 0.21 -45.12 34.96
CA GLN A 266 0.15 -43.67 35.17
C GLN A 266 -1.03 -43.04 34.42
N LEU A 267 -1.35 -43.50 33.22
CA LEU A 267 -2.52 -43.04 32.46
C LEU A 267 -3.83 -43.43 33.15
N ARG A 268 -3.93 -44.65 33.68
CA ARG A 268 -5.09 -45.10 34.49
C ARG A 268 -5.28 -44.21 35.73
N ALA A 269 -4.18 -43.85 36.40
CA ALA A 269 -4.23 -42.94 37.54
C ALA A 269 -4.72 -41.53 37.14
N THR A 270 -4.35 -41.03 35.95
CA THR A 270 -4.89 -39.76 35.42
C THR A 270 -6.38 -39.85 35.12
N PHE A 271 -6.84 -40.94 34.51
CA PHE A 271 -8.27 -41.15 34.23
C PHE A 271 -9.09 -41.23 35.53
N ALA A 272 -8.57 -41.88 36.56
CA ALA A 272 -9.20 -41.92 37.88
C ALA A 272 -9.30 -40.51 38.52
N LYS A 273 -8.28 -39.66 38.34
CA LYS A 273 -8.33 -38.25 38.80
C LYS A 273 -9.40 -37.43 38.08
N GLU A 274 -9.66 -37.72 36.82
CA GLU A 274 -10.74 -37.10 36.03
C GLU A 274 -12.13 -37.68 36.34
N GLY A 275 -12.25 -38.55 37.35
CA GLY A 275 -13.52 -39.11 37.82
C GLY A 275 -14.03 -40.30 37.02
N ILE A 276 -13.21 -40.90 36.15
CA ILE A 276 -13.57 -42.11 35.40
C ILE A 276 -13.38 -43.33 36.32
N PRO A 277 -14.42 -44.17 36.52
CA PRO A 277 -14.34 -45.32 37.43
C PRO A 277 -13.20 -46.29 37.04
N PRO A 278 -12.31 -46.66 37.98
CA PRO A 278 -11.17 -47.53 37.69
C PRO A 278 -11.62 -48.94 37.26
N GLU A 279 -12.80 -49.39 37.67
CA GLU A 279 -13.40 -50.66 37.23
C GLU A 279 -13.55 -50.74 35.70
N PHE A 280 -13.77 -49.62 35.01
CA PHE A 280 -13.98 -49.61 33.55
C PHE A 280 -12.71 -49.97 32.76
N LEU A 281 -11.53 -49.72 33.37
CA LEU A 281 -10.21 -49.83 32.74
C LEU A 281 -9.29 -50.89 33.39
N SER A 282 -9.73 -51.49 34.50
CA SER A 282 -8.96 -52.45 35.33
C SER A 282 -8.44 -53.68 34.58
N HIS A 283 -9.18 -54.16 33.58
CA HIS A 283 -8.83 -55.34 32.76
C HIS A 283 -8.67 -55.03 31.27
N TYR A 284 -8.66 -53.74 30.90
CA TYR A 284 -8.57 -53.34 29.50
C TYR A 284 -7.12 -53.14 29.08
N GLU A 285 -6.69 -53.92 28.10
CA GLU A 285 -5.45 -53.72 27.36
C GLU A 285 -5.77 -53.21 25.95
N PRO A 286 -5.22 -52.05 25.54
CA PRO A 286 -5.47 -51.52 24.21
C PRO A 286 -4.78 -52.41 23.17
N SER A 287 -5.56 -53.19 22.40
CA SER A 287 -5.07 -53.95 21.25
C SER A 287 -4.77 -53.01 20.06
N LEU A 288 -3.81 -53.43 19.22
CA LEU A 288 -3.21 -52.75 18.03
C LEU A 288 -4.14 -51.76 17.25
N PRO A 289 -3.56 -50.67 16.68
CA PRO A 289 -4.29 -49.46 16.36
C PRO A 289 -5.29 -49.58 15.20
N PHE A 290 -6.35 -48.77 15.32
CA PHE A 290 -7.28 -48.33 14.28
C PHE A 290 -6.55 -47.53 13.16
N ALA A 291 -5.68 -48.18 12.39
CA ALA A 291 -5.26 -47.80 11.03
C ALA A 291 -3.99 -48.58 10.65
N CYS A 292 -4.16 -49.79 10.14
CA CYS A 292 -3.22 -50.36 9.18
C CYS A 292 -3.99 -50.58 7.88
N LEU A 293 -4.14 -49.53 7.08
CA LEU A 293 -4.22 -49.73 5.64
C LEU A 293 -2.84 -50.23 5.22
N ARG A 294 -2.68 -51.55 5.04
CA ARG A 294 -1.59 -52.06 4.19
C ARG A 294 -1.76 -51.36 2.84
N GLN A 295 -0.76 -50.56 2.45
CA GLN A 295 -0.67 -50.11 1.05
C GLN A 295 -0.72 -51.37 0.18
N ASN A 296 -1.75 -51.48 -0.65
CA ASN A 296 -1.88 -52.56 -1.61
C ASN A 296 -0.70 -52.51 -2.58
N ASP A 297 0.00 -53.64 -2.70
CA ASP A 297 0.80 -53.98 -3.88
C ASP A 297 -0.15 -54.03 -5.09
N GLY A 298 -0.03 -53.03 -5.95
CA GLY A 298 -0.85 -52.88 -7.14
C GLY A 298 -0.09 -52.20 -8.27
N LEU A 299 1.19 -52.53 -8.45
CA LEU A 299 1.90 -52.30 -9.70
C LEU A 299 1.42 -53.37 -10.69
N SER A 300 0.39 -53.01 -11.45
CA SER A 300 -0.01 -53.70 -12.68
C SER A 300 1.09 -53.50 -13.73
N ASP A 301 2.06 -54.40 -13.76
CA ASP A 301 2.90 -54.65 -14.94
C ASP A 301 2.23 -55.72 -15.82
N LYS A 302 1.86 -55.29 -17.03
CA LYS A 302 1.72 -56.04 -18.29
C LYS A 302 0.75 -57.23 -18.34
N PHE A 303 -0.33 -57.09 -19.11
CA PHE A 303 -0.52 -57.70 -20.45
C PHE A 303 -1.76 -57.07 -21.13
#